data_AF-A0A381XV51-F1
#
_entry.id   AF-A0A381XV51-F1
#
_cell.length_a   1.000
_cell.length_b   1.000
_cell.length_c   1.000
_cell.angle_alpha   90.00
_cell.angle_beta   90.00
_cell.angle_gamma   90.00
#
_symmetry.space_group_name_H-M   'P 1'
#
loop_
_entity.id
_entity.type
_entity.pdbx_description
1 polymer ?
#
loop_
_entity_poly.entity_id
_entity_poly.type
_entity_poly.pdbx_seq_one_letter_code
_entity_poly.pdbx_strand_id
1 'polypeptide(L)'
;MTKRNDGSWMEREQSNIPWRFLGGFFGVTLLLYFVGFYGVEHLRERKGPWRVEFDAAATGGPTTIIHQRALGIDGFRVVFEGASSGGLKSDVVVFDNPKLNAQSMDTTPESSQELKQRSFEVPFGECIYQDLMFLPGVVTMNLLGHEIELMPRTLVIDKKEIPWSTPAGGIAVPPPVEGPDVISN
;
A
#
# COMPACT_ATOMS: atom_id res chain seq x y z
N MET A 1 13.30 81.44 10.55
CA MET A 1 12.22 80.86 11.37
C MET A 1 11.04 80.58 10.45
N THR A 2 10.83 79.34 10.04
CA THR A 2 9.52 78.69 9.78
C THR A 2 9.80 77.24 9.41
N LYS A 3 9.38 76.35 10.29
CA LYS A 3 9.36 74.90 10.14
C LYS A 3 7.93 74.53 9.75
N ARG A 4 7.72 73.72 8.71
CA ARG A 4 6.51 72.89 8.64
C ARG A 4 6.80 71.62 7.83
N ASN A 5 6.74 70.51 8.57
CA ASN A 5 6.91 69.15 8.11
C ASN A 5 5.65 68.72 7.33
N ASP A 6 5.80 68.29 6.09
CA ASP A 6 4.82 67.42 5.43
C ASP A 6 5.17 65.97 5.76
N GLY A 7 4.68 65.51 6.91
CA GLY A 7 4.61 64.09 7.21
C GLY A 7 3.23 63.59 6.79
N SER A 8 3.09 63.12 5.55
CA SER A 8 1.92 62.33 5.15
C SER A 8 1.94 61.00 5.89
N TRP A 9 1.36 61.01 7.08
CA TRP A 9 0.97 59.80 7.77
C TRP A 9 -0.01 59.05 6.87
N MET A 10 0.43 57.94 6.28
CA MET A 10 -0.50 56.94 5.78
C MET A 10 -1.32 56.49 6.98
N GLU A 11 -2.55 56.97 7.10
CA GLU A 11 -3.57 56.39 7.94
C GLU A 11 -3.71 54.92 7.51
N ARG A 12 -3.08 54.02 8.28
CA ARG A 12 -3.35 52.59 8.15
C ARG A 12 -4.77 52.42 8.65
N GLU A 13 -5.71 52.45 7.71
CA GLU A 13 -7.10 52.08 7.97
C GLU A 13 -7.08 50.65 8.52
N GLN A 14 -7.22 50.54 9.84
CA GLN A 14 -7.18 49.28 10.55
C GLN A 14 -8.50 48.56 10.23
N SER A 15 -8.47 47.73 9.20
CA SER A 15 -9.60 46.88 8.82
C SER A 15 -9.91 45.91 9.96
N ASN A 16 -10.81 46.33 10.84
CA ASN A 16 -11.29 45.52 11.95
C ASN A 16 -12.19 44.41 11.38
N ILE A 17 -11.59 43.34 10.87
CA ILE A 17 -12.32 42.12 10.52
C ILE A 17 -13.01 41.66 11.81
N PRO A 18 -14.35 41.65 11.88
CA PRO A 18 -15.02 41.37 13.13
C PRO A 18 -14.73 39.92 13.52
N TRP A 19 -14.28 39.71 14.76
CA TRP A 19 -13.92 38.39 15.29
C TRP A 19 -14.99 37.30 15.07
N ARG A 20 -16.26 37.70 14.93
CA ARG A 20 -17.39 36.82 14.61
C ARG A 20 -17.29 36.22 13.19
N PHE A 21 -16.83 37.00 12.21
CA PHE A 21 -16.57 36.48 10.86
C PHE A 21 -15.34 35.59 10.85
N LEU A 22 -14.27 36.00 11.53
CA LEU A 22 -13.05 35.18 11.63
C LEU A 22 -13.33 33.82 12.29
N GLY A 23 -14.05 33.82 13.42
CA GLY A 23 -14.48 32.60 14.11
C GLY A 23 -15.47 31.77 13.29
N GLY A 24 -16.39 32.43 12.56
CA GLY A 24 -17.32 31.76 11.65
C GLY A 24 -16.60 31.04 10.51
N PHE A 25 -15.66 31.70 9.83
CA PHE A 25 -14.83 31.08 8.79
C PHE A 25 -14.01 29.92 9.33
N PHE A 26 -13.35 30.10 10.48
CA PHE A 26 -12.60 29.03 11.12
C PHE A 26 -13.48 27.81 11.43
N GLY A 27 -14.68 28.03 11.97
CA GLY A 27 -15.64 26.95 12.24
C GLY A 27 -16.09 26.21 10.99
N VAL A 28 -16.38 26.93 9.90
CA VAL A 28 -16.74 26.33 8.60
C VAL A 28 -15.57 25.54 8.01
N THR A 29 -14.36 26.08 8.03
CA THR A 29 -13.16 25.38 7.56
C THR A 29 -12.92 24.09 8.35
N LEU A 30 -13.05 24.14 9.68
CA LEU A 30 -12.90 22.96 10.53
C LEU A 30 -13.96 21.88 10.21
N LEU A 31 -15.21 22.29 10.02
CA LEU A 31 -16.29 21.38 9.64
C LEU A 31 -16.00 20.70 8.29
N LEU A 32 -15.62 21.48 7.28
CA LEU A 32 -15.27 20.95 5.96
C LEU A 32 -14.08 20.00 6.02
N TYR A 33 -13.06 20.35 6.81
CA TYR A 33 -11.91 19.49 7.04
C TYR A 33 -12.32 18.13 7.62
N PHE A 34 -13.10 18.12 8.70
CA PHE A 34 -13.53 16.86 9.32
C PHE A 34 -14.40 16.02 8.39
N VAL A 35 -15.39 16.62 7.73
CA VAL A 35 -16.25 15.91 6.78
C VAL A 35 -15.43 15.31 5.63
N GLY A 36 -14.51 16.09 5.08
CA GLY A 36 -13.61 15.62 4.02
C GLY A 36 -12.68 14.50 4.48
N PHE A 37 -12.01 14.70 5.62
CA PHE A 37 -11.08 13.73 6.19
C PHE A 37 -11.77 12.39 6.47
N TYR A 38 -12.87 12.40 7.24
CA TYR A 38 -13.60 11.17 7.55
C TYR A 38 -14.27 10.55 6.33
N GLY A 39 -14.69 11.36 5.36
CA GLY A 39 -15.23 10.86 4.09
C GLY A 39 -14.18 10.09 3.29
N VAL A 40 -12.97 10.64 3.15
CA VAL A 40 -11.85 9.98 2.46
C VAL A 40 -11.39 8.74 3.22
N GLU A 41 -11.26 8.82 4.55
CA GLU A 41 -10.88 7.68 5.38
C GLU A 41 -11.89 6.52 5.26
N HIS A 42 -13.18 6.85 5.28
CA HIS A 42 -14.22 5.86 5.05
C HIS A 42 -14.12 5.23 3.65
N LEU A 43 -13.89 6.04 2.61
CA LEU A 43 -13.71 5.53 1.25
C LEU A 43 -12.49 4.62 1.12
N ARG A 44 -11.40 4.93 1.82
CA ARG A 44 -10.18 4.13 1.89
C ARG A 44 -10.46 2.76 2.49
N GLU A 45 -11.15 2.70 3.62
CA GLU A 45 -11.27 1.46 4.40
C GLU A 45 -12.47 0.59 4.03
N ARG A 46 -13.51 1.13 3.37
CA ARG A 46 -14.81 0.44 3.18
C ARG A 46 -14.75 -0.97 2.60
N LYS A 47 -13.74 -1.29 1.78
CA LYS A 47 -13.60 -2.63 1.15
C LYS A 47 -12.77 -3.59 2.00
N GLY A 48 -12.00 -3.10 2.96
CA GLY A 48 -11.07 -3.89 3.76
C GLY A 48 -9.80 -4.31 3.00
N PRO A 49 -8.77 -4.73 3.74
CA PRO A 49 -7.44 -5.04 3.21
C PRO A 49 -7.39 -6.43 2.58
N TRP A 50 -6.27 -6.74 1.91
CA TRP A 50 -5.86 -8.12 1.68
C TRP A 50 -5.47 -8.78 3.00
N ARG A 51 -5.92 -10.00 3.22
CA ARG A 51 -5.43 -10.89 4.28
C ARG A 51 -4.82 -12.11 3.64
N VAL A 52 -3.58 -12.41 3.99
CA VAL A 52 -2.80 -13.49 3.41
C VAL A 52 -2.30 -14.37 4.55
N GLU A 53 -2.80 -15.60 4.59
CA GLU A 53 -2.34 -16.63 5.52
C GLU A 53 -1.26 -17.47 4.84
N PHE A 54 -0.20 -17.73 5.58
CA PHE A 54 0.93 -18.54 5.15
C PHE A 54 0.92 -19.81 5.99
N ASP A 55 0.80 -20.97 5.33
CA ASP A 55 0.85 -22.28 5.97
C ASP A 55 2.06 -23.07 5.45
N ALA A 56 3.14 -23.06 6.23
CA ALA A 56 4.38 -23.77 5.91
C ALA A 56 4.23 -25.30 6.00
N ALA A 57 3.23 -25.79 6.74
CA ALA A 57 3.05 -27.21 7.05
C ALA A 57 1.90 -27.86 6.24
N ALA A 58 1.33 -27.13 5.28
CA ALA A 58 0.27 -27.63 4.42
C ALA A 58 0.69 -28.91 3.66
N THR A 59 -0.26 -29.81 3.49
CA THR A 59 -0.04 -31.06 2.75
C THR A 59 0.09 -30.77 1.25
N GLY A 60 1.19 -31.20 0.64
CA GLY A 60 1.48 -30.95 -0.79
C GLY A 60 2.46 -29.80 -1.05
N GLY A 61 2.83 -29.06 -0.01
CA GLY A 61 3.82 -27.98 -0.08
C GLY A 61 3.37 -26.75 0.72
N PRO A 62 4.27 -25.81 1.02
CA PRO A 62 3.91 -24.51 1.60
C PRO A 62 2.77 -23.88 0.81
N THR A 63 1.77 -23.35 1.51
CA THR A 63 0.55 -22.82 0.88
C THR A 63 0.26 -21.41 1.37
N THR A 64 -0.03 -20.51 0.44
CA THR A 64 -0.54 -19.17 0.71
C THR A 64 -2.04 -19.13 0.47
N ILE A 65 -2.81 -18.63 1.43
CA ILE A 65 -4.27 -18.57 1.40
C ILE A 65 -4.70 -17.10 1.43
N ILE A 66 -5.41 -16.67 0.39
CA ILE A 66 -5.76 -15.27 0.16
C ILE A 66 -7.24 -15.04 0.46
N HIS A 67 -7.51 -13.99 1.22
CA HIS A 67 -8.88 -13.55 1.55
C HIS A 67 -9.08 -12.07 1.20
N GLN A 68 -10.21 -11.80 0.56
CA GLN A 68 -10.79 -10.48 0.40
C GLN A 68 -12.33 -10.56 0.33
N ARG A 69 -12.96 -10.27 1.47
CA ARG A 69 -14.40 -10.11 1.66
C ARG A 69 -15.12 -9.29 0.58
N ALA A 70 -14.70 -8.06 0.26
CA ALA A 70 -15.41 -7.18 -0.68
C ALA A 70 -15.36 -7.68 -2.13
N LEU A 71 -14.44 -8.59 -2.44
CA LEU A 71 -14.34 -9.26 -3.74
C LEU A 71 -14.97 -10.66 -3.73
N GLY A 72 -15.48 -11.12 -2.59
CA GLY A 72 -15.99 -12.49 -2.42
C GLY A 72 -14.90 -13.56 -2.46
N ILE A 73 -13.64 -13.18 -2.26
CA ILE A 73 -12.50 -14.10 -2.21
C ILE A 73 -12.38 -14.58 -0.77
N ASP A 74 -12.62 -15.87 -0.54
CA ASP A 74 -12.51 -16.48 0.78
C ASP A 74 -11.75 -17.80 0.69
N GLY A 75 -10.42 -17.72 0.85
CA GLY A 75 -9.56 -18.90 0.87
C GLY A 75 -9.00 -19.31 -0.48
N PHE A 76 -8.66 -18.36 -1.37
CA PHE A 76 -7.99 -18.69 -2.63
C PHE A 76 -6.56 -19.19 -2.34
N ARG A 77 -6.24 -20.43 -2.73
CA ARG A 77 -4.97 -21.08 -2.41
C ARG A 77 -3.93 -20.95 -3.51
N VAL A 78 -2.70 -20.63 -3.14
CA VAL A 78 -1.49 -20.76 -3.98
C VAL A 78 -0.60 -21.79 -3.31
N VAL A 79 -0.45 -22.96 -3.93
CA VAL A 79 0.35 -24.08 -3.39
C VAL A 79 1.69 -24.11 -4.09
N PHE A 80 2.79 -23.99 -3.34
CA PHE A 80 4.14 -24.03 -3.88
C PHE A 80 4.63 -25.49 -3.93
N GLU A 81 4.44 -26.15 -5.06
CA GLU A 81 4.78 -27.56 -5.22
C GLU A 81 6.30 -27.76 -5.21
N GLY A 82 6.77 -28.78 -4.49
CA GLY A 82 8.19 -29.11 -4.41
C GLY A 82 9.04 -28.13 -3.60
N ALA A 83 8.47 -27.05 -3.07
CA ALA A 83 9.18 -26.14 -2.16
C ALA A 83 9.42 -26.79 -0.79
N SER A 84 10.60 -26.56 -0.22
CA SER A 84 10.94 -27.05 1.13
C SER A 84 10.23 -26.21 2.20
N SER A 85 9.64 -26.86 3.19
CA SER A 85 9.08 -26.21 4.37
C SER A 85 10.15 -25.81 5.40
N GLY A 86 11.40 -26.25 5.22
CA GLY A 86 12.49 -26.00 6.16
C GLY A 86 12.80 -24.51 6.32
N GLY A 87 12.56 -23.97 7.52
CA GLY A 87 12.85 -22.57 7.87
C GLY A 87 11.71 -21.58 7.57
N LEU A 88 10.63 -22.02 6.93
CA LEU A 88 9.45 -21.19 6.72
C LEU A 88 8.63 -21.07 8.01
N LYS A 89 7.97 -19.92 8.17
CA LYS A 89 7.07 -19.66 9.29
C LYS A 89 5.64 -19.60 8.77
N SER A 90 4.70 -20.11 9.56
CA SER A 90 3.28 -19.86 9.33
C SER A 90 2.85 -18.60 10.07
N ASP A 91 2.16 -17.70 9.39
CA ASP A 91 1.61 -16.48 9.99
C ASP A 91 0.52 -15.87 9.08
N VAL A 92 -0.16 -14.84 9.57
CA VAL A 92 -1.15 -14.08 8.80
C VAL A 92 -0.68 -12.64 8.64
N VAL A 93 -0.54 -12.20 7.39
CA VAL A 93 -0.23 -10.81 7.04
C VAL A 93 -1.50 -10.09 6.61
N VAL A 94 -1.71 -8.90 7.17
CA VAL A 94 -2.81 -7.99 6.82
C VAL A 94 -2.21 -6.74 6.19
N PHE A 95 -2.61 -6.44 4.96
CA PHE A 95 -2.09 -5.30 4.20
C PHE A 95 -2.99 -4.06 4.38
N ASP A 96 -2.90 -3.43 5.56
CA ASP A 96 -3.64 -2.21 5.92
C ASP A 96 -2.74 -1.01 6.25
N ASN A 97 -1.46 -1.26 6.55
CA ASN A 97 -0.50 -0.26 6.97
C ASN A 97 0.42 0.19 5.82
N PRO A 98 0.18 1.38 5.21
CA PRO A 98 1.01 1.89 4.12
C PRO A 98 2.42 2.29 4.58
N LYS A 99 2.73 2.28 5.88
CA LYS A 99 4.06 2.64 6.37
C LYS A 99 5.07 1.51 6.25
N LEU A 100 4.65 0.28 6.00
CA LEU A 100 5.55 -0.88 5.91
C LEU A 100 6.49 -0.78 4.70
N ASN A 101 6.02 -0.24 3.58
CA ASN A 101 6.83 0.03 2.39
C ASN A 101 7.27 1.50 2.24
N ALA A 102 7.04 2.32 3.27
CA ALA A 102 7.44 3.72 3.23
C ALA A 102 8.97 3.81 3.14
N GLN A 103 9.45 4.49 2.11
CA GLN A 103 10.84 4.89 2.07
C GLN A 103 11.08 5.99 3.11
N SER A 104 12.28 5.97 3.72
CA SER A 104 12.73 7.17 4.42
C SER A 104 12.80 8.31 3.41
N MET A 105 12.43 9.53 3.83
CA MET A 105 12.66 10.72 3.03
C MET A 105 14.15 10.76 2.67
N ASP A 106 14.47 10.52 1.42
CA ASP A 106 15.84 10.51 0.95
C ASP A 106 16.31 11.97 0.83
N THR A 107 17.32 12.34 1.62
CA THR A 107 17.92 13.68 1.60
C THR A 107 18.94 13.85 0.46
N THR A 108 19.13 12.81 -0.36
CA THR A 108 20.00 12.83 -1.54
C THR A 108 19.36 13.68 -2.65
N PRO A 109 20.14 14.45 -3.44
CA PRO A 109 19.58 15.24 -4.55
C PRO A 109 18.73 14.38 -5.50
N GLU A 110 17.57 14.89 -5.89
CA GLU A 110 16.55 14.18 -6.70
C GLU A 110 17.11 13.52 -7.97
N SER A 111 18.22 14.03 -8.52
CA SER A 111 18.87 13.48 -9.72
C SER A 111 19.51 12.09 -9.57
N SER A 112 19.56 11.53 -8.36
CA SER A 112 20.18 10.23 -8.07
C SER A 112 19.22 9.21 -7.44
N GLN A 113 17.94 9.55 -7.31
CA GLN A 113 16.94 8.71 -6.65
C GLN A 113 16.36 7.65 -7.60
N GLU A 114 16.65 6.38 -7.33
CA GLU A 114 15.77 5.29 -7.78
C GLU A 114 14.56 5.25 -6.82
N LEU A 115 13.37 5.59 -7.32
CA LEU A 115 12.10 5.43 -6.59
C LEU A 115 11.76 3.93 -6.42
N LYS A 116 12.46 3.24 -5.51
CA LYS A 116 12.21 1.84 -5.17
C LYS A 116 11.58 1.73 -3.79
N GLN A 117 10.25 1.60 -3.73
CA GLN A 117 9.54 1.31 -2.47
C GLN A 117 10.29 0.27 -1.66
N ARG A 118 10.40 0.48 -0.35
CA ARG A 118 11.17 -0.41 0.52
C ARG A 118 10.44 -1.74 0.63
N SER A 119 11.14 -2.85 0.36
CA SER A 119 10.59 -4.17 0.64
C SER A 119 10.61 -4.48 2.14
N PHE A 120 9.68 -5.34 2.58
CA PHE A 120 9.62 -5.81 3.95
C PHE A 120 9.32 -7.30 4.01
N GLU A 121 9.82 -7.97 5.05
CA GLU A 121 9.71 -9.42 5.20
C GLU A 121 8.24 -9.86 5.39
N VAL A 122 7.90 -10.96 4.74
CA VAL A 122 6.68 -11.74 4.96
C VAL A 122 7.07 -13.22 5.12
N PRO A 123 6.23 -14.10 5.68
CA PRO A 123 6.68 -15.42 6.12
C PRO A 123 7.36 -16.31 5.07
N PHE A 124 7.00 -16.17 3.78
CA PHE A 124 7.58 -16.94 2.66
C PHE A 124 8.52 -16.12 1.75
N GLY A 125 8.91 -14.91 2.16
CA GLY A 125 9.77 -14.04 1.36
C GLY A 125 9.63 -12.57 1.74
N GLU A 126 9.29 -11.73 0.77
CA GLU A 126 9.14 -10.29 1.00
C GLU A 126 7.98 -9.69 0.20
N CYS A 127 7.36 -8.65 0.76
CA CYS A 127 6.49 -7.76 0.01
C CYS A 127 7.37 -6.70 -0.66
N ILE A 128 7.41 -6.70 -1.99
CA ILE A 128 8.25 -5.80 -2.80
C ILE A 128 7.52 -4.52 -3.21
N TYR A 129 6.19 -4.55 -3.22
CA TYR A 129 5.36 -3.39 -3.57
C TYR A 129 4.00 -3.45 -2.88
N GLN A 130 3.51 -2.29 -2.43
CA GLN A 130 2.11 -2.14 -2.06
C GLN A 130 1.60 -0.73 -2.40
N ASP A 131 0.41 -0.65 -2.96
CA ASP A 131 -0.40 0.57 -3.02
C ASP A 131 -1.69 0.34 -2.25
N LEU A 132 -1.76 0.94 -1.07
CA LEU A 132 -2.90 0.83 -0.18
C LEU A 132 -3.74 2.11 -0.15
N MET A 133 -3.61 3.05 -1.11
CA MET A 133 -4.33 4.35 -1.10
C MET A 133 -5.83 4.17 -0.83
N PHE A 134 -6.45 3.20 -1.51
CA PHE A 134 -7.79 2.69 -1.23
C PHE A 134 -7.73 1.18 -1.13
N LEU A 135 -8.30 0.61 -0.07
CA LEU A 135 -8.27 -0.83 0.14
C LEU A 135 -9.19 -1.57 -0.86
N PRO A 136 -8.86 -2.82 -1.25
CA PRO A 136 -7.69 -3.58 -0.80
C PRO A 136 -6.38 -3.18 -1.47
N GLY A 137 -6.43 -2.35 -2.52
CA GLY A 137 -5.23 -1.90 -3.21
C GLY A 137 -4.55 -3.00 -4.02
N VAL A 138 -3.27 -2.77 -4.36
CA VAL A 138 -2.39 -3.73 -5.03
C VAL A 138 -1.26 -4.10 -4.08
N VAL A 139 -0.92 -5.39 -4.02
CA VAL A 139 0.19 -5.91 -3.21
C VAL A 139 0.97 -6.89 -4.06
N THR A 140 2.28 -6.69 -4.18
CA THR A 140 3.19 -7.62 -4.88
C THR A 140 4.19 -8.18 -3.90
N MET A 141 4.28 -9.50 -3.87
CA MET A 141 5.19 -10.24 -3.02
C MET A 141 6.11 -11.10 -3.87
N ASN A 142 7.36 -11.24 -3.47
CA ASN A 142 8.24 -12.29 -3.93
C ASN A 142 8.21 -13.42 -2.90
N LEU A 143 7.54 -14.52 -3.25
CA LEU A 143 7.32 -15.68 -2.38
C LEU A 143 7.97 -16.90 -3.00
N LEU A 144 8.97 -17.48 -2.32
CA LEU A 144 9.64 -18.71 -2.75
C LEU A 144 10.15 -18.66 -4.22
N GLY A 145 10.56 -17.48 -4.68
CA GLY A 145 11.06 -17.24 -6.04
C GLY A 145 9.98 -16.93 -7.08
N HIS A 146 8.71 -16.82 -6.69
CA HIS A 146 7.60 -16.39 -7.55
C HIS A 146 7.15 -14.97 -7.23
N GLU A 147 6.85 -14.20 -8.26
CA GLU A 147 6.20 -12.90 -8.13
C GLU A 147 4.68 -13.09 -8.04
N ILE A 148 4.10 -12.80 -6.88
CA ILE A 148 2.67 -12.93 -6.60
C ILE A 148 2.08 -11.54 -6.42
N GLU A 149 1.27 -11.07 -7.36
CA GLU A 149 0.59 -9.77 -7.32
C GLU A 149 -0.92 -9.95 -7.12
N LEU A 150 -1.41 -9.37 -6.02
CA LEU A 150 -2.82 -9.36 -5.65
C LEU A 150 -3.47 -8.09 -6.21
N MET A 151 -4.25 -8.24 -7.28
CA MET A 151 -5.06 -7.15 -7.81
C MET A 151 -6.55 -7.40 -7.57
N PRO A 152 -7.37 -6.34 -7.40
CA PRO A 152 -8.81 -6.53 -7.22
C PRO A 152 -9.50 -7.27 -8.37
N ARG A 153 -8.93 -7.18 -9.58
CA ARG A 153 -9.48 -7.79 -10.80
C ARG A 153 -9.01 -9.24 -11.02
N THR A 154 -7.79 -9.57 -10.61
CA THR A 154 -7.14 -10.85 -10.93
C THR A 154 -5.97 -11.09 -9.98
N LEU A 155 -5.60 -12.35 -9.80
CA LEU A 155 -4.29 -12.70 -9.29
C LEU A 155 -3.30 -12.64 -10.47
N VAL A 156 -2.06 -12.25 -10.23
CA VAL A 156 -0.98 -12.39 -11.21
C VAL A 156 0.15 -13.18 -10.55
N ILE A 157 0.64 -14.20 -11.25
CA ILE A 157 1.77 -15.04 -10.82
C ILE A 157 2.80 -15.01 -11.94
N ASP A 158 4.01 -14.56 -11.67
CA ASP A 158 5.10 -14.44 -12.65
C ASP A 158 4.64 -13.76 -13.95
N LYS A 159 3.94 -12.62 -13.79
CA LYS A 159 3.37 -11.80 -14.88
C LYS A 159 2.22 -12.47 -15.67
N LYS A 160 1.73 -13.63 -15.23
CA LYS A 160 0.58 -14.32 -15.83
C LYS A 160 -0.67 -14.11 -14.99
N GLU A 161 -1.73 -13.62 -15.63
CA GLU A 161 -3.02 -13.40 -14.97
C GLU A 161 -3.75 -14.73 -14.71
N ILE A 162 -4.20 -14.91 -13.47
CA ILE A 162 -5.00 -16.02 -12.97
C ILE A 162 -6.34 -15.46 -12.44
N PRO A 163 -7.48 -15.78 -13.08
CA PRO A 163 -8.77 -15.31 -12.60
C PRO A 163 -9.08 -15.82 -11.18
N TRP A 164 -9.63 -14.95 -10.33
CA TRP A 164 -10.10 -15.33 -8.99
C TRP A 164 -11.19 -16.42 -9.03
N SER A 165 -11.95 -16.52 -10.12
CA SER A 165 -12.99 -17.52 -10.34
C SER A 165 -12.47 -18.91 -10.75
N THR A 166 -11.22 -19.25 -10.45
CA THR A 166 -10.63 -20.55 -10.79
C THR A 166 -11.43 -21.68 -10.09
N PRO A 167 -11.97 -22.68 -10.80
CA PRO A 167 -12.93 -23.66 -10.25
C PRO A 167 -12.45 -24.46 -9.04
N ALA A 168 -11.14 -24.65 -8.88
CA ALA A 168 -10.53 -25.38 -7.77
C ALA A 168 -10.34 -24.53 -6.50
N GLY A 169 -10.66 -23.23 -6.53
CA GLY A 169 -10.42 -22.30 -5.43
C GLY A 169 -8.93 -22.09 -5.14
N GLY A 170 -8.07 -22.33 -6.14
CA GLY A 170 -6.63 -22.17 -6.00
C GLY A 170 -5.85 -22.68 -7.21
N ILE A 171 -4.53 -22.52 -7.15
CA ILE A 171 -3.58 -22.94 -8.16
C ILE A 171 -2.31 -23.50 -7.51
N ALA A 172 -1.75 -24.53 -8.13
CA ALA A 172 -0.43 -25.03 -7.81
C ALA A 172 0.61 -24.33 -8.70
N VAL A 173 1.69 -23.86 -8.09
CA VAL A 173 2.83 -23.28 -8.79
C VAL A 173 4.02 -24.25 -8.65
N PRO A 174 4.60 -24.72 -9.77
CA PRO A 174 5.82 -25.52 -9.72
C PRO A 174 7.01 -24.63 -9.33
N PRO A 175 8.16 -25.21 -8.95
CA PRO A 175 9.36 -24.43 -8.67
C PRO A 175 9.71 -23.49 -9.83
N PRO A 176 10.31 -22.31 -9.56
CA PRO A 176 10.75 -21.42 -10.61
C PRO A 176 11.70 -22.17 -11.55
N VAL A 177 11.45 -22.07 -12.86
CA VAL A 177 12.40 -22.59 -13.85
C VAL A 177 13.62 -21.68 -13.78
N GLU A 178 14.77 -22.20 -13.35
CA GLU A 178 16.06 -21.50 -13.50
C GLU A 178 16.16 -21.05 -14.96
N GLY A 179 16.12 -19.73 -15.19
CA GLY A 179 16.50 -19.17 -16.49
C GLY A 179 17.93 -19.63 -16.79
N PRO A 180 18.31 -19.77 -18.07
CA PRO A 180 19.64 -20.25 -18.41
C PRO A 180 20.65 -19.36 -17.70
N ASP A 181 21.47 -19.98 -16.84
CA ASP A 181 22.66 -19.38 -16.28
C ASP A 181 23.34 -18.61 -17.40
N VAL A 182 23.47 -17.29 -17.22
CA VAL A 182 24.42 -16.52 -18.01
C VAL A 182 25.77 -17.10 -17.62
N ILE A 183 26.23 -18.07 -18.39
CA ILE A 183 27.57 -18.61 -18.32
C ILE A 183 28.50 -17.43 -18.55
N SER A 184 29.05 -16.93 -17.43
CA SER A 184 30.21 -16.08 -17.41
C SER A 184 31.37 -16.86 -18.04
N ASN A 185 31.71 -16.52 -19.29
CA ASN A 185 33.01 -16.78 -19.87
C ASN A 185 33.91 -15.57 -19.67
#